data_AF-A0A350YF59-F1
#
_entry.id   AF-A0A350YF59-F1
#
_cell.length_a   1.000
_cell.length_b   1.000
_cell.length_c   1.000
_cell.angle_alpha   90.00
_cell.angle_beta   90.00
_cell.angle_gamma   90.00
#
_symmetry.space_group_name_H-M   'P 1'
#
loop_
_entity.id
_entity.type
_entity.pdbx_description
1 polymer ?
#
loop_
_entity_poly.entity_id
_entity_poly.type
_entity_poly.pdbx_seq_one_letter_code
_entity_poly.pdbx_strand_id
1 'polypeptide(L)'
;MDQSSNSPLSPAISRRTALKLLGIGAVSGTLGYSRFTKPQPTIIQPDTLDLPRHLNQPKTVIVVGAGLAGLACAYELSQRGFRVTLLERSPQLGGKIASWQIKVGEETFMMEHGFHGFFPQYYNLNHLVEELNIRDNFISLESYAVVFRNNKYQPEVFRPSNSAFPWNVVDLAIASPNRWRWGINLTKLKHWQVFREIGGFKIPDSFNRLDHLSVSEWVKAEFPQGLYDVYFLPFAKSSLNAPDELSVGELMQFFHFYFFGNPEGLAFNGTKQDMGTSLVEPIAQAIQHNECKIITEAMVSGIKWQQGKISSLSYQQGNSHNNVPFWVKRNLNIDNQLAADVAA
;
A
#
# COMPACT_ATOMS: atom_id res chain seq x y z
N MET A 1 -26.97 70.89 -32.21
CA MET A 1 -27.65 70.65 -30.92
C MET A 1 -27.53 69.18 -30.63
N ASP A 2 -26.81 68.86 -29.56
CA ASP A 2 -26.26 67.54 -29.24
C ASP A 2 -27.28 66.42 -29.10
N GLN A 3 -26.98 65.28 -29.73
CA GLN A 3 -27.47 63.97 -29.33
C GLN A 3 -26.54 63.44 -28.25
N SER A 4 -27.00 63.43 -26.99
CA SER A 4 -26.34 62.71 -25.91
C SER A 4 -27.11 61.45 -25.53
N SER A 5 -26.33 60.39 -25.38
CA SER A 5 -26.64 58.99 -25.14
C SER A 5 -27.43 58.74 -23.86
N ASN A 6 -28.55 58.00 -23.96
CA ASN A 6 -29.13 57.28 -22.83
C ASN A 6 -28.61 55.85 -22.82
N SER A 7 -27.56 55.59 -22.06
CA SER A 7 -27.22 54.23 -21.61
C SER A 7 -28.06 53.90 -20.36
N PRO A 8 -28.71 52.73 -20.28
CA PRO A 8 -29.42 52.35 -19.06
C PRO A 8 -28.39 52.10 -17.94
N LEU A 9 -28.50 52.91 -16.88
CA LEU A 9 -27.77 52.77 -15.62
C LEU A 9 -27.87 51.32 -15.13
N SER A 10 -26.73 50.64 -15.04
CA SER A 10 -26.63 49.37 -14.34
C SER A 10 -27.11 49.58 -12.90
N PRO A 11 -28.01 48.74 -12.36
CA PRO A 11 -28.53 48.97 -11.02
C PRO A 11 -27.39 48.91 -9.99
N ALA A 12 -27.27 49.96 -9.19
CA ALA A 12 -26.24 50.06 -8.16
C ALA A 12 -26.43 48.95 -7.12
N ILE A 13 -25.49 48.01 -7.05
CA ILE A 13 -25.52 46.88 -6.13
C ILE A 13 -25.40 47.41 -4.69
N SER A 14 -26.37 47.08 -3.83
CA SER A 14 -26.32 47.50 -2.42
C SER A 14 -25.11 46.87 -1.70
N ARG A 15 -24.53 47.57 -0.71
CA ARG A 15 -23.41 47.06 0.11
C ARG A 15 -23.71 45.69 0.74
N ARG A 16 -24.96 45.45 1.14
CA ARG A 16 -25.40 44.15 1.69
C ARG A 16 -25.41 43.04 0.63
N THR A 17 -25.82 43.37 -0.59
CA THR A 17 -25.77 42.43 -1.73
C THR A 17 -24.33 42.14 -2.12
N ALA A 18 -23.46 43.16 -2.15
CA ALA A 18 -22.03 42.98 -2.41
C ALA A 18 -21.35 42.10 -1.36
N LEU A 19 -21.63 42.29 -0.06
CA LEU A 19 -21.09 41.44 1.02
C LEU A 19 -21.61 39.99 0.94
N LYS A 20 -22.88 39.78 0.57
CA LYS A 20 -23.41 38.43 0.33
C LYS A 20 -22.73 37.75 -0.86
N LEU A 21 -22.54 38.48 -1.97
CA LEU A 21 -21.86 37.96 -3.15
C LEU A 21 -20.39 37.66 -2.88
N LEU A 22 -19.68 38.51 -2.12
CA LEU A 22 -18.32 38.26 -1.66
C LEU A 22 -18.25 37.06 -0.71
N GLY A 23 -19.20 36.94 0.22
CA GLY A 23 -19.29 35.79 1.12
C GLY A 23 -19.53 34.48 0.38
N ILE A 24 -20.46 34.47 -0.57
CA ILE A 24 -20.71 33.31 -1.45
C ILE A 24 -19.47 33.01 -2.29
N GLY A 25 -18.87 34.03 -2.91
CA GLY A 25 -17.66 33.87 -3.73
C GLY A 25 -16.47 33.32 -2.94
N ALA A 26 -16.27 33.79 -1.70
CA ALA A 26 -15.21 33.31 -0.81
C ALA A 26 -15.45 31.85 -0.39
N VAL A 27 -16.69 31.49 -0.03
CA VAL A 27 -17.06 30.10 0.30
C VAL A 27 -16.92 29.18 -0.91
N SER A 28 -17.42 29.58 -2.08
CA SER A 28 -17.27 28.81 -3.32
C SER A 28 -15.80 28.68 -3.74
N GLY A 29 -15.01 29.75 -3.59
CA GLY A 29 -13.58 29.74 -3.89
C GLY A 29 -12.78 28.82 -2.96
N THR A 30 -13.07 28.85 -1.65
CA THR A 30 -12.41 27.97 -0.67
C THR A 30 -12.83 26.51 -0.83
N LEU A 31 -14.12 26.22 -1.04
CA LEU A 31 -14.60 24.87 -1.32
C LEU A 31 -14.01 24.33 -2.62
N GLY A 32 -14.01 25.15 -3.69
CA GLY A 32 -13.37 24.82 -4.96
C GLY A 32 -11.89 24.53 -4.81
N TYR A 33 -11.13 25.41 -4.14
CA TYR A 33 -9.72 25.22 -3.85
C TYR A 33 -9.47 23.90 -3.10
N SER A 34 -10.17 23.67 -1.98
CA SER A 34 -10.02 22.47 -1.16
C SER A 34 -10.32 21.15 -1.90
N ARG A 35 -11.14 21.20 -2.96
CA ARG A 35 -11.46 20.04 -3.79
C ARG A 35 -10.34 19.64 -4.73
N PHE A 36 -9.62 20.63 -5.26
CA PHE A 36 -8.60 20.42 -6.29
C PHE A 36 -7.17 20.49 -5.76
N THR A 37 -6.92 21.06 -4.57
CA THR A 37 -5.60 21.05 -3.95
C THR A 37 -5.37 19.82 -3.11
N LYS A 38 -4.40 19.00 -3.52
CA LYS A 38 -3.96 17.82 -2.78
C LYS A 38 -3.09 18.25 -1.59
N PRO A 39 -3.41 17.85 -0.34
CA PRO A 39 -2.41 17.90 0.71
C PRO A 39 -1.21 17.08 0.26
N GLN A 40 0.00 17.63 0.42
CA GLN A 40 1.20 16.85 0.14
C GLN A 40 1.19 15.62 1.04
N PRO A 41 1.49 14.42 0.51
CA PRO A 41 1.63 13.24 1.36
C PRO A 41 2.63 13.55 2.47
N THR A 42 2.44 12.94 3.65
CA THR A 42 3.30 13.08 4.82
C THR A 42 4.75 13.20 4.35
N ILE A 43 5.37 14.35 4.63
CA ILE A 43 6.75 14.64 4.20
C ILE A 43 7.60 13.47 4.65
N ILE A 44 8.16 12.73 3.69
CA ILE A 44 9.22 11.77 3.96
C ILE A 44 10.33 12.62 4.57
N GLN A 45 10.52 12.50 5.88
CA GLN A 45 11.72 13.02 6.50
C GLN A 45 12.80 12.00 6.13
N PRO A 46 13.70 12.30 5.18
CA PRO A 46 14.74 11.35 4.84
C PRO A 46 15.54 11.06 6.11
N ASP A 47 15.74 9.78 6.40
CA ASP A 47 16.63 9.39 7.48
C ASP A 47 17.99 10.02 7.24
N THR A 48 18.41 10.90 8.15
CA THR A 48 19.71 11.56 8.08
C THR A 48 20.74 10.64 8.73
N LEU A 49 21.03 9.53 8.06
CA LEU A 49 22.20 8.74 8.38
C LEU A 49 23.43 9.47 7.82
N ASP A 50 24.28 10.00 8.69
CA ASP A 50 25.60 10.55 8.33
C ASP A 50 26.59 9.40 8.06
N LEU A 51 26.26 8.59 7.06
CA LEU A 51 27.07 7.48 6.58
C LEU A 51 27.49 7.76 5.14
N PRO A 52 28.71 7.37 4.72
CA PRO A 52 29.13 7.57 3.36
C PRO A 52 28.24 6.77 2.40
N ARG A 53 27.84 7.41 1.28
CA ARG A 53 26.98 6.77 0.27
C ARG A 53 27.65 5.55 -0.37
N HIS A 54 28.97 5.57 -0.50
CA HIS A 54 29.76 4.46 -1.02
C HIS A 54 30.76 3.97 0.02
N LEU A 55 31.13 2.70 -0.10
CA LEU A 55 32.13 2.11 0.76
C LEU A 55 33.54 2.67 0.49
N ASN A 56 34.24 3.02 1.56
CA ASN A 56 35.67 3.35 1.49
C ASN A 56 36.58 2.11 1.41
N GLN A 57 36.04 0.92 1.69
CA GLN A 57 36.74 -0.36 1.62
C GLN A 57 35.79 -1.48 1.17
N PRO A 58 36.23 -2.47 0.39
CA PRO A 58 35.38 -3.57 -0.04
C PRO A 58 34.74 -4.31 1.14
N LYS A 59 33.41 -4.49 1.11
CA LYS A 59 32.66 -5.32 2.07
C LYS A 59 31.75 -6.28 1.33
N THR A 60 31.57 -7.47 1.90
CA THR A 60 30.66 -8.49 1.40
C THR A 60 29.41 -8.57 2.27
N VAL A 61 28.27 -8.90 1.66
CA VAL A 61 27.01 -9.14 2.38
C VAL A 61 26.33 -10.38 1.80
N ILE A 62 25.74 -11.20 2.67
CA ILE A 62 24.86 -12.30 2.27
C ILE A 62 23.43 -11.87 2.56
N VAL A 63 22.57 -11.93 1.54
CA VAL A 63 21.12 -11.72 1.69
C VAL A 63 20.43 -13.06 1.47
N VAL A 64 19.50 -13.42 2.35
CA VAL A 64 18.78 -14.70 2.32
C VAL A 64 17.32 -14.46 1.96
N GLY A 65 16.89 -15.06 0.85
CA GLY A 65 15.58 -14.91 0.24
C GLY A 65 15.56 -13.81 -0.83
N ALA A 66 15.24 -14.16 -2.07
CA ALA A 66 15.07 -13.25 -3.20
C ALA A 66 13.60 -12.92 -3.48
N GLY A 67 12.80 -12.74 -2.42
CA GLY A 67 11.54 -11.99 -2.51
C GLY A 67 11.79 -10.50 -2.72
N LEU A 68 10.73 -9.72 -2.91
CA LEU A 68 10.84 -8.27 -3.18
C LEU A 68 11.69 -7.52 -2.12
N ALA A 69 11.57 -7.88 -0.84
CA ALA A 69 12.39 -7.29 0.23
C ALA A 69 13.89 -7.60 0.08
N GLY A 70 14.24 -8.84 -0.24
CA GLY A 70 15.63 -9.26 -0.43
C GLY A 70 16.25 -8.72 -1.72
N LEU A 71 15.46 -8.64 -2.79
CA LEU A 71 15.84 -8.00 -4.05
C LEU A 71 16.10 -6.50 -3.85
N ALA A 72 15.20 -5.78 -3.19
CA ALA A 72 15.39 -4.36 -2.87
C ALA A 72 16.64 -4.15 -1.99
N CYS A 73 16.81 -4.97 -0.94
CA CYS A 73 18.00 -4.92 -0.08
C CYS A 73 19.30 -5.16 -0.85
N ALA A 74 19.34 -6.19 -1.70
CA ALA A 74 20.50 -6.52 -2.51
C ALA A 74 20.82 -5.41 -3.53
N TYR A 75 19.79 -4.85 -4.18
CA TYR A 75 19.92 -3.73 -5.08
C TYR A 75 20.54 -2.51 -4.36
N GLU A 76 19.91 -2.06 -3.28
CA GLU A 76 20.35 -0.91 -2.48
C GLU A 76 21.79 -1.06 -1.94
N LEU A 77 22.17 -2.27 -1.51
CA LEU A 77 23.54 -2.56 -1.07
C LEU A 77 24.52 -2.57 -2.25
N SER A 78 24.13 -3.14 -3.39
CA SER A 78 24.97 -3.18 -4.60
C SER A 78 25.27 -1.77 -5.11
N GLN A 79 24.28 -0.86 -5.08
CA GLN A 79 24.43 0.54 -5.48
C GLN A 79 25.42 1.31 -4.58
N ARG A 80 25.59 0.87 -3.33
CA ARG A 80 26.55 1.43 -2.36
C ARG A 80 27.93 0.77 -2.44
N GLY A 81 28.15 -0.17 -3.36
CA GLY A 81 29.43 -0.84 -3.61
C GLY A 81 29.69 -2.09 -2.77
N PHE A 82 28.67 -2.63 -2.07
CA PHE A 82 28.81 -3.91 -1.39
C PHE A 82 28.83 -5.06 -2.41
N ARG A 83 29.67 -6.08 -2.16
CA ARG A 83 29.64 -7.34 -2.91
C ARG A 83 28.59 -8.26 -2.31
N VAL A 84 27.39 -8.25 -2.89
CA VAL A 84 26.25 -9.01 -2.39
C VAL A 84 26.26 -10.42 -2.94
N THR A 85 25.97 -11.41 -2.09
CA THR A 85 25.54 -12.76 -2.48
C THR A 85 24.11 -12.97 -2.00
N LEU A 86 23.16 -12.95 -2.93
CA LEU A 86 21.75 -13.18 -2.69
C LEU A 86 21.44 -14.66 -2.90
N LEU A 87 20.93 -15.34 -1.87
CA LEU A 87 20.58 -16.75 -1.89
C LEU A 87 19.06 -16.92 -1.92
N GLU A 88 18.53 -17.67 -2.87
CA GLU A 88 17.11 -18.00 -2.97
C GLU A 88 16.91 -19.52 -2.99
N ARG A 89 15.99 -20.03 -2.17
CA ARG A 89 15.73 -21.48 -2.13
C ARG A 89 15.04 -21.99 -3.39
N SER A 90 14.23 -21.14 -4.02
CA SER A 90 13.43 -21.47 -5.19
C SER A 90 14.26 -21.36 -6.48
N PRO A 91 13.91 -22.07 -7.56
CA PRO A 91 14.43 -21.76 -8.88
C PRO A 91 13.94 -20.40 -9.42
N GLN A 92 12.82 -19.87 -8.90
CA GLN A 92 12.31 -18.55 -9.28
C GLN A 92 12.63 -17.47 -8.25
N LEU A 93 12.93 -16.26 -8.74
CA LEU A 93 13.02 -15.04 -7.93
C LEU A 93 11.63 -14.41 -7.73
N GLY A 94 11.52 -13.47 -6.80
CA GLY A 94 10.31 -12.67 -6.55
C GLY A 94 9.47 -13.15 -5.36
N GLY A 95 9.63 -14.39 -4.90
CA GLY A 95 8.89 -14.92 -3.76
C GLY A 95 7.38 -14.87 -3.98
N LYS A 96 6.65 -14.02 -3.24
CA LYS A 96 5.19 -13.86 -3.39
C LYS A 96 4.77 -13.17 -4.71
N ILE A 97 5.70 -12.54 -5.43
CA ILE A 97 5.47 -11.98 -6.76
C ILE A 97 6.19 -12.78 -7.85
N ALA A 98 6.57 -14.02 -7.57
CA ALA A 98 7.25 -14.87 -8.55
C ALA A 98 6.30 -15.27 -9.69
N SER A 99 6.90 -15.40 -10.87
CA SER A 99 6.24 -15.85 -12.10
C SER A 99 6.95 -17.08 -12.66
N TRP A 100 6.20 -18.03 -13.22
CA TRP A 100 6.73 -19.26 -13.79
C TRP A 100 5.91 -19.74 -15.00
N GLN A 101 6.52 -20.51 -15.88
CA GLN A 101 5.82 -21.08 -17.03
C GLN A 101 5.00 -22.30 -16.63
N ILE A 102 3.78 -22.38 -17.16
CA ILE A 102 2.93 -23.57 -17.12
C ILE A 102 2.54 -23.97 -18.54
N LYS A 103 2.29 -25.26 -18.76
CA LYS A 103 1.71 -25.78 -20.00
C LYS A 103 0.22 -26.06 -19.82
N VAL A 104 -0.59 -25.53 -20.73
CA VAL A 104 -2.04 -25.78 -20.79
C VAL A 104 -2.36 -26.25 -22.21
N GLY A 105 -2.58 -27.56 -22.38
CA GLY A 105 -2.65 -28.17 -23.71
C GLY A 105 -1.29 -28.10 -24.41
N GLU A 106 -1.28 -27.58 -25.64
CA GLU A 106 -0.07 -27.36 -26.43
C GLU A 106 0.56 -25.97 -26.22
N GLU A 107 -0.09 -25.10 -25.46
CA GLU A 107 0.32 -23.71 -25.24
C GLU A 107 1.09 -23.56 -23.91
N THR A 108 1.98 -22.58 -23.87
CA THR A 108 2.74 -22.19 -22.66
C THR A 108 2.28 -20.82 -22.20
N PHE A 109 1.96 -20.71 -20.91
CA PHE A 109 1.51 -19.48 -20.27
C PHE A 109 2.44 -19.10 -19.13
N MET A 110 2.53 -17.80 -18.86
CA MET A 110 3.09 -17.31 -17.61
C MET A 110 2.02 -17.38 -16.52
N MET A 111 2.36 -18.02 -15.41
CA MET A 111 1.58 -18.07 -14.19
C MET A 111 2.26 -17.22 -13.11
N GLU A 112 1.47 -16.65 -12.23
CA GLU A 112 1.93 -15.85 -11.11
C GLU A 112 1.31 -16.36 -9.81
N HIS A 113 1.98 -16.10 -8.68
CA HIS A 113 1.49 -16.55 -7.38
C HIS A 113 0.12 -15.93 -7.02
N GLY A 114 -0.16 -14.72 -7.47
CA GLY A 114 -1.43 -14.06 -7.21
C GLY A 114 -1.51 -12.69 -7.84
N PHE A 115 -2.71 -12.13 -7.84
CA PHE A 115 -2.95 -10.77 -8.30
C PHE A 115 -2.33 -9.75 -7.34
N HIS A 116 -1.59 -8.79 -7.89
CA HIS A 116 -0.99 -7.69 -7.12
C HIS A 116 -1.34 -6.35 -7.77
N GLY A 117 -1.81 -5.40 -6.96
CA GLY A 117 -1.97 -4.00 -7.36
C GLY A 117 -0.75 -3.17 -6.96
N PHE A 118 -0.25 -2.33 -7.88
CA PHE A 118 0.86 -1.42 -7.66
C PHE A 118 0.33 -0.01 -7.42
N PHE A 119 0.26 0.40 -6.15
CA PHE A 119 -0.40 1.62 -5.74
C PHE A 119 0.52 2.86 -5.86
N PRO A 120 -0.01 4.05 -6.22
CA PRO A 120 0.76 5.30 -6.21
C PRO A 120 1.42 5.61 -4.86
N GLN A 121 0.82 5.14 -3.76
CA GLN A 121 1.30 5.33 -2.39
C GLN A 121 2.49 4.44 -2.04
N TYR A 122 2.90 3.49 -2.90
CA TYR A 122 4.10 2.68 -2.70
C TYR A 122 5.36 3.47 -3.06
N TYR A 123 5.64 4.55 -2.34
CA TYR A 123 6.72 5.49 -2.67
C TYR A 123 8.08 4.83 -2.82
N ASN A 124 8.44 3.90 -1.92
CA ASN A 124 9.72 3.17 -2.00
C ASN A 124 9.82 2.32 -3.27
N LEU A 125 8.74 1.62 -3.63
CA LEU A 125 8.71 0.80 -4.83
C LEU A 125 8.70 1.66 -6.10
N ASN A 126 7.92 2.74 -6.11
CA ASN A 126 7.84 3.66 -7.24
C ASN A 126 9.18 4.39 -7.46
N HIS A 127 9.93 4.67 -6.39
CA HIS A 127 11.29 5.19 -6.49
C HIS A 127 12.23 4.16 -7.14
N LEU A 128 12.20 2.90 -6.68
CA LEU A 128 12.98 1.81 -7.28
C LEU A 128 12.64 1.62 -8.78
N VAL A 129 11.36 1.68 -9.13
CA VAL A 129 10.87 1.61 -10.52
C VAL A 129 11.42 2.76 -11.38
N GLU A 130 11.50 3.96 -10.82
CA GLU A 130 12.08 5.14 -11.48
C GLU A 130 13.60 4.99 -11.64
N GLU A 131 14.32 4.58 -10.59
CA GLU A 131 15.77 4.37 -10.63
C GLU A 131 16.19 3.31 -11.65
N LEU A 132 15.38 2.27 -11.82
CA LEU A 132 15.59 1.23 -12.82
C LEU A 132 15.08 1.61 -14.22
N ASN A 133 14.43 2.77 -14.37
CA ASN A 133 13.81 3.23 -15.61
C ASN A 133 12.83 2.19 -16.22
N ILE A 134 12.02 1.56 -15.37
CA ILE A 134 11.05 0.52 -15.77
C ILE A 134 9.58 0.95 -15.61
N ARG A 135 9.33 2.26 -15.54
CA ARG A 135 7.97 2.82 -15.40
C ARG A 135 7.04 2.35 -16.52
N ASP A 136 7.58 2.20 -17.73
CA ASP A 136 6.83 1.73 -18.90
C ASP A 136 6.40 0.27 -18.81
N ASN A 137 6.86 -0.51 -17.81
CA ASN A 137 6.38 -1.87 -17.57
C ASN A 137 5.03 -1.90 -16.84
N PHE A 138 4.54 -0.74 -16.37
CA PHE A 138 3.30 -0.62 -15.61
C PHE A 138 2.21 0.08 -16.42
N ILE A 139 0.97 -0.28 -16.16
CA ILE A 139 -0.22 0.31 -16.78
C ILE A 139 -1.27 0.59 -15.71
N SER A 140 -1.85 1.79 -15.74
CA SER A 140 -2.94 2.17 -14.83
C SER A 140 -4.20 1.37 -15.15
N LEU A 141 -4.84 0.81 -14.13
CA LEU A 141 -6.20 0.31 -14.29
C LEU A 141 -7.18 1.49 -14.13
N GLU A 142 -7.93 1.80 -15.18
CA GLU A 142 -8.91 2.90 -15.16
C GLU A 142 -10.07 2.62 -14.19
N SER A 143 -10.39 1.35 -13.95
CA SER A 143 -11.40 0.94 -12.98
C SER A 143 -11.29 -0.55 -12.63
N TYR A 144 -11.92 -0.94 -11.53
CA TYR A 144 -12.23 -2.33 -11.23
C TYR A 144 -13.61 -2.44 -10.56
N ALA A 145 -14.23 -3.62 -10.62
CA ALA A 145 -15.57 -3.83 -10.11
C ALA A 145 -15.62 -4.92 -9.05
N VAL A 146 -16.41 -4.69 -8.00
CA VAL A 146 -16.85 -5.72 -7.04
C VAL A 146 -18.26 -6.15 -7.41
N VAL A 147 -18.41 -7.44 -7.70
CA VAL A 147 -19.68 -8.07 -8.08
C VAL A 147 -20.21 -8.93 -6.93
N PHE A 148 -21.51 -8.84 -6.68
CA PHE A 148 -22.13 -9.46 -5.52
C PHE A 148 -23.04 -10.63 -5.93
N ARG A 149 -22.88 -11.76 -5.23
CA ARG A 149 -23.69 -12.96 -5.45
C ARG A 149 -25.19 -12.65 -5.31
N ASN A 150 -26.00 -13.27 -6.18
CA ASN A 150 -27.46 -13.15 -6.20
C ASN A 150 -27.97 -11.70 -6.29
N ASN A 151 -27.17 -10.78 -6.86
CA ASN A 151 -27.50 -9.37 -6.92
C ASN A 151 -27.84 -8.76 -5.55
N LYS A 152 -27.20 -9.25 -4.47
CA LYS A 152 -27.40 -8.70 -3.12
C LYS A 152 -27.18 -7.19 -3.13
N TYR A 153 -26.16 -6.71 -3.83
CA TYR A 153 -25.90 -5.30 -4.12
C TYR A 153 -25.70 -5.10 -5.63
N GLN A 154 -25.86 -3.86 -6.11
CA GLN A 154 -25.45 -3.52 -7.47
C GLN A 154 -23.92 -3.62 -7.58
N PRO A 155 -23.34 -3.93 -8.76
CA PRO A 155 -21.89 -3.93 -8.93
C PRO A 155 -21.29 -2.58 -8.49
N GLU A 156 -20.29 -2.63 -7.63
CA GLU A 156 -19.59 -1.43 -7.15
C GLU A 156 -18.34 -1.21 -8.00
N VAL A 157 -18.30 -0.12 -8.76
CA VAL A 157 -17.18 0.18 -9.68
C VAL A 157 -16.30 1.26 -9.08
N PHE A 158 -15.07 0.88 -8.74
CA PHE A 158 -14.05 1.77 -8.22
C PHE A 158 -13.29 2.41 -9.37
N ARG A 159 -13.05 3.72 -9.25
CA ARG A 159 -12.26 4.51 -10.19
C ARG A 159 -11.23 5.32 -9.42
N PRO A 160 -10.04 5.58 -10.00
CA PRO A 160 -9.13 6.58 -9.48
C PRO A 160 -9.84 7.91 -9.23
N SER A 161 -9.64 8.48 -8.05
CA SER A 161 -10.07 9.84 -7.74
C SER A 161 -8.84 10.74 -7.64
N ASN A 162 -9.03 12.01 -7.99
CA ASN A 162 -8.00 13.04 -7.82
C ASN A 162 -8.36 14.06 -6.73
N SER A 163 -9.54 13.91 -6.13
CA SER A 163 -10.06 14.81 -5.11
C SER A 163 -9.38 14.55 -3.77
N ALA A 164 -9.03 15.60 -3.03
CA ALA A 164 -8.54 15.45 -1.66
C ALA A 164 -9.67 15.09 -0.69
N PHE A 165 -9.35 14.49 0.46
CA PHE A 165 -10.31 14.36 1.55
C PHE A 165 -10.84 15.75 1.98
N PRO A 166 -12.16 15.94 2.21
CA PRO A 166 -13.23 14.93 2.21
C PRO A 166 -13.92 14.67 0.86
N TRP A 167 -13.50 15.34 -0.21
CA TRP A 167 -14.17 15.33 -1.50
C TRP A 167 -14.09 13.98 -2.22
N ASN A 168 -13.02 13.22 -2.04
CA ASN A 168 -12.94 11.84 -2.55
C ASN A 168 -14.04 10.93 -1.98
N VAL A 169 -14.39 11.09 -0.70
CA VAL A 169 -15.48 10.33 -0.05
C VAL A 169 -16.84 10.79 -0.59
N VAL A 170 -17.01 12.10 -0.81
CA VAL A 170 -18.23 12.64 -1.45
C VAL A 170 -18.38 12.08 -2.87
N ASP A 171 -17.28 12.04 -3.63
CA ASP A 171 -17.28 11.52 -4.99
C ASP A 171 -17.61 10.02 -5.03
N LEU A 172 -17.04 9.24 -4.09
CA LEU A 172 -17.40 7.83 -3.90
C LEU A 172 -18.89 7.68 -3.57
N ALA A 173 -19.42 8.51 -2.68
CA ALA A 173 -20.83 8.47 -2.31
C ALA A 173 -21.75 8.81 -3.48
N ILE A 174 -21.40 9.79 -4.32
CA ILE A 174 -22.18 10.15 -5.51
C ILE A 174 -22.10 9.03 -6.56
N ALA A 175 -20.91 8.48 -6.78
CA ALA A 175 -20.66 7.44 -7.78
C ALA A 175 -21.26 6.07 -7.40
N SER A 176 -21.40 5.77 -6.11
CA SER A 176 -21.88 4.47 -5.66
C SER A 176 -23.37 4.28 -5.99
N PRO A 177 -23.73 3.22 -6.74
CA PRO A 177 -25.13 2.82 -6.93
C PRO A 177 -25.75 2.29 -5.62
N ASN A 178 -24.92 1.92 -4.64
CA ASN A 178 -25.34 1.33 -3.37
C ASN A 178 -25.41 2.35 -2.22
N ARG A 179 -25.18 3.66 -2.44
CA ARG A 179 -25.11 4.69 -1.39
C ARG A 179 -26.27 4.68 -0.37
N TRP A 180 -27.49 4.44 -0.85
CA TRP A 180 -28.69 4.37 0.00
C TRP A 180 -28.82 3.05 0.77
N ARG A 181 -28.01 2.05 0.41
CA ARG A 181 -27.99 0.72 1.00
C ARG A 181 -26.85 0.51 1.97
N TRP A 182 -26.00 1.51 2.20
CA TRP A 182 -24.90 1.45 3.17
C TRP A 182 -25.36 1.23 4.61
N GLY A 183 -26.61 1.58 4.93
CA GLY A 183 -27.18 1.37 6.26
C GLY A 183 -26.60 2.30 7.33
N ILE A 184 -26.08 3.46 6.94
CA ILE A 184 -25.58 4.48 7.88
C ILE A 184 -26.76 5.08 8.66
N ASN A 185 -26.70 5.03 9.98
CA ASN A 185 -27.65 5.67 10.87
C ASN A 185 -26.92 6.69 11.76
N LEU A 186 -27.16 7.98 11.50
CA LEU A 186 -26.50 9.10 12.19
C LEU A 186 -26.98 9.28 13.65
N THR A 187 -28.04 8.62 14.08
CA THR A 187 -28.46 8.65 15.49
C THR A 187 -27.70 7.64 16.35
N LYS A 188 -26.99 6.69 15.75
CA LYS A 188 -26.24 5.65 16.46
C LYS A 188 -24.79 6.05 16.70
N LEU A 189 -24.38 6.14 17.96
CA LEU A 189 -23.01 6.46 18.36
C LEU A 189 -21.96 5.50 17.76
N LYS A 190 -22.28 4.21 17.63
CA LYS A 190 -21.37 3.22 17.04
C LYS A 190 -21.06 3.49 15.57
N HIS A 191 -21.98 4.07 14.80
CA HIS A 191 -21.72 4.45 13.42
C HIS A 191 -20.75 5.63 13.34
N TRP A 192 -20.84 6.57 14.28
CA TRP A 192 -19.86 7.67 14.41
C TRP A 192 -18.47 7.19 14.77
N GLN A 193 -18.33 6.09 15.52
CA GLN A 193 -17.02 5.50 15.81
C GLN A 193 -16.32 5.05 14.52
N VAL A 194 -17.04 4.47 13.56
CA VAL A 194 -16.46 4.09 12.26
C VAL A 194 -15.86 5.31 11.56
N PHE A 195 -16.61 6.42 11.46
CA PHE A 195 -16.13 7.65 10.83
C PHE A 195 -14.95 8.29 11.58
N ARG A 196 -14.97 8.22 12.92
CA ARG A 196 -13.85 8.68 13.75
C ARG A 196 -12.58 7.91 13.44
N GLU A 197 -12.65 6.57 13.40
CA GLU A 197 -11.45 5.74 13.22
C GLU A 197 -10.90 5.81 11.79
N ILE A 198 -11.74 5.89 10.76
CA ILE A 198 -11.24 6.06 9.37
C ILE A 198 -10.79 7.49 9.07
N GLY A 199 -11.44 8.50 9.65
CA GLY A 199 -11.12 9.91 9.39
C GLY A 199 -9.98 10.46 10.23
N GLY A 200 -9.76 9.92 11.43
CA GLY A 200 -8.79 10.41 12.41
C GLY A 200 -7.86 9.32 12.94
N PHE A 201 -7.52 8.32 12.12
CA PHE A 201 -6.62 7.25 12.51
C PHE A 201 -5.28 7.82 12.99
N LYS A 202 -4.80 7.36 14.14
CA LYS A 202 -3.55 7.84 14.71
C LYS A 202 -2.84 6.74 15.49
N ILE A 203 -1.56 6.55 15.22
CA ILE A 203 -0.70 5.62 15.95
C ILE A 203 -0.11 6.34 17.19
N PRO A 204 -0.08 5.72 18.38
CA PRO A 204 -0.59 4.39 18.72
C PRO A 204 -2.07 4.36 19.13
N ASP A 205 -2.71 5.52 19.29
CA ASP A 205 -4.03 5.69 19.90
C ASP A 205 -5.12 4.80 19.31
N SER A 206 -5.20 4.69 17.98
CA SER A 206 -6.17 3.85 17.26
C SER A 206 -5.91 2.35 17.45
N PHE A 207 -4.65 1.90 17.43
CA PHE A 207 -4.32 0.51 17.70
C PHE A 207 -4.68 0.12 19.13
N ASN A 208 -4.35 0.96 20.11
CA ASN A 208 -4.72 0.72 21.51
C ASN A 208 -6.23 0.50 21.70
N ARG A 209 -7.07 1.15 20.89
CA ARG A 209 -8.54 1.02 20.94
C ARG A 209 -9.09 -0.19 20.19
N LEU A 210 -8.41 -0.69 19.16
CA LEU A 210 -9.03 -1.56 18.15
C LEU A 210 -8.29 -2.88 17.91
N ASP A 211 -7.01 -2.97 18.27
CA ASP A 211 -6.14 -4.09 17.86
C ASP A 211 -6.51 -5.42 18.52
N HIS A 212 -7.22 -5.36 19.64
CA HIS A 212 -7.73 -6.52 20.37
C HIS A 212 -9.05 -7.08 19.81
N LEU A 213 -9.62 -6.46 18.77
CA LEU A 213 -10.86 -6.89 18.12
C LEU A 213 -10.56 -7.44 16.73
N SER A 214 -11.19 -8.56 16.38
CA SER A 214 -11.25 -8.96 14.97
C SER A 214 -12.32 -8.17 14.21
N VAL A 215 -12.15 -8.05 12.89
CA VAL A 215 -13.14 -7.41 12.01
C VAL A 215 -14.50 -8.10 12.12
N SER A 216 -14.51 -9.43 12.21
CA SER A 216 -15.75 -10.19 12.40
C SER A 216 -16.46 -9.89 13.73
N GLU A 217 -15.72 -9.67 14.81
CA GLU A 217 -16.27 -9.31 16.13
C GLU A 217 -16.82 -7.89 16.14
N TRP A 218 -16.08 -6.97 15.55
CA TRP A 218 -16.46 -5.56 15.50
C TRP A 218 -17.75 -5.33 14.70
N VAL A 219 -17.93 -6.08 13.62
CA VAL A 219 -19.11 -5.96 12.75
C VAL A 219 -20.35 -6.63 13.34
N LYS A 220 -20.22 -7.59 14.27
CA LYS A 220 -21.36 -8.14 15.03
C LYS A 220 -22.06 -7.10 15.90
N ALA A 221 -21.39 -5.99 16.22
CA ALA A 221 -21.99 -4.85 16.91
C ALA A 221 -22.92 -4.04 15.98
N GLU A 222 -23.32 -2.84 16.40
CA GLU A 222 -24.10 -1.95 15.52
C GLU A 222 -23.19 -1.29 14.48
N PHE A 223 -22.85 -2.04 13.43
CA PHE A 223 -22.10 -1.57 12.27
C PHE A 223 -23.04 -1.26 11.09
N PRO A 224 -22.77 -0.25 10.25
CA PRO A 224 -23.49 -0.06 8.99
C PRO A 224 -23.25 -1.25 8.04
N GLN A 225 -24.13 -2.25 8.10
CA GLN A 225 -23.94 -3.55 7.44
C GLN A 225 -23.71 -3.43 5.92
N GLY A 226 -24.39 -2.51 5.24
CA GLY A 226 -24.18 -2.31 3.82
C GLY A 226 -22.82 -1.72 3.50
N LEU A 227 -22.32 -0.81 4.32
CA LEU A 227 -20.96 -0.27 4.20
C LEU A 227 -19.93 -1.38 4.42
N TYR A 228 -20.16 -2.28 5.39
CA TYR A 228 -19.32 -3.45 5.58
C TYR A 228 -19.32 -4.36 4.38
N ASP A 229 -20.50 -4.78 3.93
CA ASP A 229 -20.65 -5.74 2.84
C ASP A 229 -20.04 -5.21 1.52
N VAL A 230 -20.16 -3.91 1.25
CA VAL A 230 -19.74 -3.29 -0.01
C VAL A 230 -18.26 -2.91 -0.02
N TYR A 231 -17.69 -2.45 1.11
CA TYR A 231 -16.32 -1.94 1.15
C TYR A 231 -15.39 -2.75 2.06
N PHE A 232 -15.73 -2.87 3.35
CA PHE A 232 -14.80 -3.46 4.33
C PHE A 232 -14.59 -4.96 4.11
N LEU A 233 -15.65 -5.72 3.81
CA LEU A 233 -15.56 -7.16 3.62
C LEU A 233 -14.78 -7.54 2.35
N PRO A 234 -15.06 -6.95 1.16
CA PRO A 234 -14.24 -7.21 -0.03
C PRO A 234 -12.77 -6.85 0.21
N PHE A 235 -12.49 -5.70 0.83
CA PHE A 235 -11.13 -5.25 1.13
C PHE A 235 -10.40 -6.20 2.10
N ALA A 236 -11.05 -6.61 3.20
CA ALA A 236 -10.48 -7.52 4.17
C ALA A 236 -10.15 -8.89 3.56
N LYS A 237 -11.03 -9.39 2.68
CA LYS A 237 -10.81 -10.65 1.96
C LYS A 237 -9.70 -10.54 0.91
N SER A 238 -9.66 -9.47 0.13
CA SER A 238 -8.66 -9.31 -0.93
C SER A 238 -7.25 -9.06 -0.39
N SER A 239 -7.14 -8.37 0.75
CA SER A 239 -5.84 -7.91 1.26
C SER A 239 -5.20 -8.90 2.23
N LEU A 240 -5.98 -9.46 3.15
CA LEU A 240 -5.46 -10.25 4.29
C LEU A 240 -6.11 -11.62 4.45
N ASN A 241 -7.14 -11.93 3.65
CA ASN A 241 -7.75 -13.25 3.46
C ASN A 241 -8.27 -13.97 4.73
N ALA A 242 -8.38 -13.27 5.88
CA ALA A 242 -8.87 -13.81 7.15
C ALA A 242 -9.59 -12.73 8.00
N PRO A 243 -10.81 -12.28 7.63
CA PRO A 243 -11.52 -11.23 8.36
C PRO A 243 -11.93 -11.62 9.80
N ASP A 244 -11.91 -12.91 10.10
CA ASP A 244 -12.13 -13.49 11.41
C ASP A 244 -10.94 -13.33 12.38
N GLU A 245 -9.73 -13.15 11.85
CA GLU A 245 -8.52 -12.93 12.64
C GLU A 245 -7.93 -11.52 12.46
N LEU A 246 -8.34 -10.81 11.40
CA LEU A 246 -7.84 -9.48 11.08
C LEU A 246 -8.15 -8.47 12.19
N SER A 247 -7.11 -7.83 12.72
CA SER A 247 -7.22 -6.66 13.59
C SER A 247 -8.05 -5.54 12.95
N VAL A 248 -9.00 -4.99 13.71
CA VAL A 248 -9.74 -3.80 13.30
C VAL A 248 -8.82 -2.59 13.18
N GLY A 249 -7.80 -2.49 14.04
CA GLY A 249 -6.80 -1.43 13.97
C GLY A 249 -6.09 -1.43 12.62
N GLU A 250 -5.66 -2.61 12.17
CA GLU A 250 -5.02 -2.79 10.86
C GLU A 250 -5.97 -2.45 9.71
N LEU A 251 -7.22 -2.93 9.76
CA LEU A 251 -8.23 -2.58 8.76
C LEU A 251 -8.46 -1.07 8.68
N MET A 252 -8.60 -0.39 9.82
CA MET A 252 -8.81 1.06 9.86
C MET A 252 -7.59 1.83 9.38
N GLN A 253 -6.37 1.34 9.64
CA GLN A 253 -5.15 1.93 9.11
C GLN A 253 -5.19 1.94 7.58
N PHE A 254 -5.54 0.82 6.96
CA PHE A 254 -5.64 0.74 5.50
C PHE A 254 -6.72 1.66 4.93
N PHE A 255 -7.91 1.65 5.53
CA PHE A 255 -8.99 2.54 5.08
C PHE A 255 -8.61 4.01 5.22
N HIS A 256 -8.02 4.38 6.35
CA HIS A 256 -7.50 5.72 6.54
C HIS A 256 -6.45 6.03 5.48
N PHE A 257 -5.40 5.24 5.37
CA PHE A 257 -4.29 5.49 4.46
C PHE A 257 -4.74 5.61 3.00
N TYR A 258 -5.51 4.65 2.48
CA TYR A 258 -5.88 4.65 1.06
C TYR A 258 -7.03 5.60 0.72
N PHE A 259 -8.02 5.79 1.61
CA PHE A 259 -9.23 6.54 1.25
C PHE A 259 -9.34 7.91 1.91
N PHE A 260 -8.71 8.16 3.05
CA PHE A 260 -8.91 9.40 3.82
C PHE A 260 -7.62 10.23 3.93
N GLY A 261 -6.47 9.57 4.02
CA GLY A 261 -5.16 10.18 4.18
C GLY A 261 -4.46 10.50 2.85
N ASN A 262 -4.82 9.82 1.75
CA ASN A 262 -4.19 10.03 0.45
C ASN A 262 -5.24 10.25 -0.66
N PRO A 263 -5.08 11.28 -1.52
CA PRO A 263 -6.05 11.63 -2.55
C PRO A 263 -6.11 10.63 -3.72
N GLU A 264 -5.07 9.84 -3.96
CA GLU A 264 -4.99 8.87 -5.06
C GLU A 264 -5.99 7.70 -4.90
N GLY A 265 -6.50 7.46 -3.70
CA GLY A 265 -7.51 6.43 -3.47
C GLY A 265 -6.98 5.02 -3.75
N LEU A 266 -7.88 4.17 -4.26
CA LEU A 266 -7.59 2.82 -4.75
C LEU A 266 -7.17 2.78 -6.22
N ALA A 267 -6.65 3.88 -6.77
CA ALA A 267 -5.96 3.81 -8.04
C ALA A 267 -4.80 2.83 -7.90
N PHE A 268 -4.64 1.90 -8.83
CA PHE A 268 -3.45 1.05 -8.88
C PHE A 268 -3.10 0.71 -10.32
N ASN A 269 -1.82 0.46 -10.52
CA ASN A 269 -1.28 -0.05 -11.76
C ASN A 269 -1.21 -1.58 -11.70
N GLY A 270 -1.27 -2.21 -12.87
CA GLY A 270 -0.86 -3.58 -13.12
C GLY A 270 0.43 -3.59 -13.94
N THR A 271 1.06 -4.74 -14.04
CA THR A 271 2.18 -4.95 -14.96
C THR A 271 1.66 -5.24 -16.37
N LYS A 272 2.39 -4.78 -17.40
CA LYS A 272 2.05 -5.05 -18.81
C LYS A 272 2.30 -6.51 -19.19
N GLN A 273 3.28 -7.14 -18.54
CA GLN A 273 3.56 -8.57 -18.62
C GLN A 273 3.47 -9.17 -17.21
N ASP A 274 3.97 -10.39 -17.01
CA ASP A 274 4.11 -10.94 -15.66
C ASP A 274 5.08 -10.09 -14.82
N MET A 275 4.93 -10.12 -13.49
CA MET A 275 5.74 -9.44 -12.50
C MET A 275 7.19 -9.89 -12.51
N GLY A 276 7.44 -11.15 -12.88
CA GLY A 276 8.77 -11.70 -13.16
C GLY A 276 9.51 -10.82 -14.17
N THR A 277 8.97 -10.74 -15.37
CA THR A 277 9.53 -9.95 -16.48
C THR A 277 9.47 -8.43 -16.20
N SER A 278 8.38 -7.94 -15.62
CA SER A 278 8.10 -6.51 -15.51
C SER A 278 8.85 -5.81 -14.38
N LEU A 279 9.23 -6.54 -13.32
CA LEU A 279 9.81 -5.96 -12.09
C LEU A 279 10.97 -6.77 -11.54
N VAL A 280 10.80 -8.08 -11.34
CA VAL A 280 11.77 -8.92 -10.64
C VAL A 280 13.08 -9.06 -11.43
N GLU A 281 12.97 -9.36 -12.72
CA GLU A 281 14.12 -9.53 -13.60
C GLU A 281 14.94 -8.25 -13.78
N PRO A 282 14.34 -7.07 -14.03
CA PRO A 282 15.09 -5.81 -14.02
C PRO A 282 15.89 -5.55 -12.74
N ILE A 283 15.31 -5.83 -11.55
CA ILE A 283 16.03 -5.68 -10.29
C ILE A 283 17.21 -6.67 -10.23
N ALA A 284 16.97 -7.93 -10.60
CA ALA A 284 18.01 -8.97 -10.60
C ALA A 284 19.17 -8.64 -11.55
N GLN A 285 18.86 -8.17 -12.76
CA GLN A 285 19.85 -7.75 -13.75
C GLN A 285 20.68 -6.56 -13.23
N ALA A 286 20.06 -5.58 -12.58
CA ALA A 286 20.77 -4.45 -11.98
C ALA A 286 21.74 -4.88 -10.86
N ILE A 287 21.32 -5.84 -10.01
CA ILE A 287 22.21 -6.43 -8.99
C ILE A 287 23.41 -7.11 -9.65
N GLN A 288 23.19 -7.93 -10.69
CA GLN A 288 24.26 -8.65 -11.38
C GLN A 288 25.21 -7.73 -12.15
N HIS A 289 24.70 -6.61 -12.69
CA HIS A 289 25.52 -5.58 -13.34
C HIS A 289 26.56 -4.97 -12.39
N ASN A 290 26.23 -4.87 -11.10
CA ASN A 290 27.14 -4.45 -10.03
C ASN A 290 28.05 -5.58 -9.50
N GLU A 291 28.33 -6.59 -10.33
CA GLU A 291 29.18 -7.75 -10.02
C GLU A 291 28.75 -8.56 -8.77
N CYS A 292 27.49 -8.42 -8.35
CA CYS A 292 26.91 -9.18 -7.26
C CYS A 292 26.38 -10.53 -7.75
N LYS A 293 26.28 -11.50 -6.84
CA LYS A 293 25.88 -12.87 -7.15
C LYS A 293 24.44 -13.12 -6.70
N ILE A 294 23.66 -13.74 -7.56
CA ILE A 294 22.35 -14.32 -7.22
C ILE A 294 22.47 -15.83 -7.43
N ILE A 295 22.17 -16.60 -6.39
CA ILE A 295 22.24 -18.05 -6.40
C ILE A 295 20.85 -18.59 -6.06
N THR A 296 20.17 -19.12 -7.07
CA THR A 296 18.89 -19.82 -6.92
C THR A 296 19.10 -21.27 -6.51
N GLU A 297 18.01 -21.91 -6.09
CA GLU A 297 18.03 -23.28 -5.55
C GLU A 297 19.01 -23.44 -4.37
N ALA A 298 19.32 -22.34 -3.68
CA ALA A 298 20.26 -22.26 -2.56
C ALA A 298 19.50 -22.21 -1.24
N MET A 299 19.28 -23.37 -0.63
CA MET A 299 18.62 -23.47 0.67
C MET A 299 19.64 -23.31 1.79
N VAL A 300 19.49 -22.24 2.58
CA VAL A 300 20.27 -22.05 3.82
C VAL A 300 19.95 -23.19 4.80
N SER A 301 20.97 -23.93 5.21
CA SER A 301 20.86 -25.10 6.09
C SER A 301 21.32 -24.84 7.51
N GLY A 302 22.09 -23.77 7.75
CA GLY A 302 22.53 -23.39 9.09
C GLY A 302 23.17 -22.02 9.16
N ILE A 303 23.02 -21.36 10.31
CA ILE A 303 23.67 -20.11 10.66
C ILE A 303 24.50 -20.36 11.91
N LYS A 304 25.81 -20.14 11.83
CA LYS A 304 26.72 -20.31 12.95
C LYS A 304 26.83 -18.99 13.71
N TRP A 305 26.36 -19.00 14.95
CA TRP A 305 26.43 -17.86 15.85
C TRP A 305 27.52 -18.08 16.90
N GLN A 306 28.43 -17.12 17.06
CA GLN A 306 29.50 -17.16 18.04
C GLN A 306 29.75 -15.77 18.61
N GLN A 307 29.84 -15.66 19.94
CA GLN A 307 30.21 -14.42 20.64
C GLN A 307 29.37 -13.19 20.21
N GLY A 308 28.05 -13.37 20.06
CA GLY A 308 27.15 -12.28 19.70
C GLY A 308 27.19 -11.89 18.21
N LYS A 309 27.84 -12.67 17.35
CA LYS A 309 27.96 -12.40 15.91
C LYS A 309 27.67 -13.65 15.08
N ILE A 310 27.21 -13.43 13.85
CA ILE A 310 27.15 -14.48 12.82
C ILE A 310 28.56 -14.70 12.30
N SER A 311 29.13 -15.88 12.52
CA SER A 311 30.47 -16.23 12.04
C SER A 311 30.46 -16.81 10.63
N SER A 312 29.42 -17.59 10.28
CA SER A 312 29.29 -18.22 8.97
C SER A 312 27.85 -18.66 8.70
N LEU A 313 27.55 -18.88 7.43
CA LEU A 313 26.31 -19.47 6.95
C LEU A 313 26.63 -20.66 6.04
N SER A 314 25.83 -21.71 6.12
CA SER A 314 25.91 -22.87 5.23
C SER A 314 24.62 -22.96 4.41
N TYR A 315 24.75 -23.28 3.12
CA TYR A 315 23.62 -23.54 2.24
C TYR A 315 23.91 -24.77 1.36
N GLN A 316 22.85 -25.39 0.86
CA GLN A 316 22.90 -26.48 -0.11
C GLN A 316 22.27 -25.99 -1.41
N GLN A 317 22.84 -26.37 -2.56
CA GLN A 317 22.32 -26.00 -3.87
C GLN A 317 21.65 -27.20 -4.57
N GLY A 318 20.48 -26.98 -5.17
CA GLY A 318 19.68 -27.98 -5.90
C GLY A 318 18.60 -28.65 -5.04
N ASN A 319 18.02 -29.75 -5.55
CA ASN A 319 16.84 -30.45 -5.01
C ASN A 319 17.09 -31.27 -3.71
N SER A 320 18.03 -30.84 -2.88
CA SER A 320 18.32 -31.52 -1.61
C SER A 320 17.16 -31.28 -0.64
N HIS A 321 16.35 -32.30 -0.35
CA HIS A 321 15.34 -32.23 0.71
C HIS A 321 16.01 -31.97 2.05
N ASN A 322 15.75 -30.79 2.63
CA ASN A 322 16.21 -30.45 3.96
C ASN A 322 15.03 -30.52 4.94
N ASN A 323 15.23 -31.20 6.06
CA ASN A 323 14.23 -31.37 7.12
C ASN A 323 14.18 -30.15 8.07
N VAL A 324 14.82 -29.03 7.74
CA VAL A 324 14.70 -27.79 8.51
C VAL A 324 13.25 -27.29 8.41
N PRO A 325 12.49 -27.27 9.52
CA PRO A 325 11.12 -26.83 9.49
C PRO A 325 10.99 -25.36 9.08
N PHE A 326 9.92 -25.01 8.38
CA PHE A 326 9.61 -23.62 8.02
C PHE A 326 9.31 -22.74 9.25
N TRP A 327 9.04 -23.35 10.41
CA TRP A 327 8.84 -22.65 11.67
C TRP A 327 10.13 -22.51 12.45
N VAL A 328 10.42 -21.29 12.89
CA VAL A 328 11.47 -21.02 13.87
C VAL A 328 10.81 -21.07 15.25
N LYS A 329 11.39 -21.80 16.21
CA LYS A 329 10.92 -21.73 17.60
C LYS A 329 11.09 -20.28 18.09
N ARG A 330 10.06 -19.73 18.75
CA ARG A 330 10.11 -18.39 19.36
C ARG A 330 11.40 -18.26 20.19
N ASN A 331 12.16 -17.19 19.96
CA ASN A 331 13.38 -16.93 20.73
C ASN A 331 13.02 -16.35 22.09
N LEU A 332 12.97 -17.21 23.11
CA LEU A 332 12.62 -16.84 24.49
C LEU A 332 13.59 -15.80 25.11
N ASN A 333 14.78 -15.61 24.55
CA ASN A 333 15.73 -14.62 25.05
C ASN A 333 15.31 -13.18 24.71
N ILE A 334 14.45 -12.97 23.71
CA ILE A 334 13.92 -11.64 23.35
C ILE A 334 12.90 -11.19 24.41
N ASP A 335 12.08 -12.11 24.94
CA ASP A 335 11.07 -11.81 25.96
C ASP A 335 11.73 -11.40 27.30
N ASN A 336 12.89 -11.98 27.65
CA ASN A 336 13.63 -11.62 28.86
C ASN A 336 14.29 -10.23 28.79
N GLN A 337 14.68 -9.77 27.59
CA GLN A 337 15.17 -8.40 27.41
C GLN A 337 14.04 -7.37 27.48
N LEU A 338 12.90 -7.64 26.82
CA LEU A 338 11.71 -6.78 26.91
C LEU A 338 11.17 -6.68 28.33
N ALA A 339 11.18 -7.77 29.11
CA ALA A 339 10.77 -7.74 30.51
C ALA A 339 11.75 -6.96 31.41
N ALA A 340 13.06 -6.98 31.10
CA ALA A 340 14.06 -6.21 31.82
C ALA A 340 13.98 -4.71 31.50
N ASP A 341 13.71 -4.36 30.24
CA ASP A 341 13.60 -2.96 29.80
C ASP A 341 12.28 -2.29 30.22
N VAL A 342 11.25 -3.07 30.58
CA VAL A 342 9.98 -2.56 31.15
C VAL A 342 10.03 -2.48 32.69
N ALA A 343 10.99 -3.16 33.32
CA ALA A 343 11.19 -3.15 34.76
C ALA A 343 12.28 -2.15 35.24
N ALA A 344 13.02 -1.55 34.31
CA ALA A 344 13.95 -0.44 34.53
C ALA A 344 13.28 0.90 34.17
#